data_AF-A0A1I3NSB2-F1
#
_entry.id   AF-A0A1I3NSB2-F1
#
_cell.length_a   1.000
_cell.length_b   1.000
_cell.length_c   1.000
_cell.angle_alpha   90.00
_cell.angle_beta   90.00
_cell.angle_gamma   90.00
#
_symmetry.space_group_name_H-M   'P 1'
#
loop_
_entity.id
_entity.type
_entity.pdbx_description
1 polymer ?
#
loop_
_entity_poly.entity_id
_entity_poly.type
_entity_poly.pdbx_seq_one_letter_code
_entity_poly.pdbx_strand_id
1 'polypeptide(L)' 'MRTRFGTGESDASAADVRLRLVGTDGHVRPLEEIESETIRFAINRYGGNLSEAARRLGIGRSTLYRRLGGDG' A
#
# COMPACT_ATOMS: atom_id res chain seq x y z
N MET A 1 13.18 21.23 -39.13
CA MET A 1 12.43 21.97 -38.09
C MET A 1 11.97 20.94 -37.06
N ARG A 2 12.33 21.21 -35.79
CA ARG A 2 11.96 20.59 -34.49
C ARG A 2 10.69 19.69 -34.52
N THR A 3 10.58 18.54 -33.85
CA THR A 3 11.25 18.01 -32.64
C THR A 3 10.95 16.50 -32.52
N ARG A 4 11.93 15.71 -32.05
CA ARG A 4 11.68 14.45 -31.34
C ARG A 4 11.21 14.77 -29.92
N PHE A 5 10.25 13.99 -29.41
CA PHE A 5 10.11 13.62 -28.00
C PHE A 5 9.57 12.18 -28.03
N GLY A 6 10.42 11.18 -27.79
CA GLY A 6 10.67 10.64 -26.44
C GLY A 6 9.70 9.48 -26.22
N THR A 7 10.04 8.28 -26.69
CA THR A 7 10.63 7.18 -25.89
C THR A 7 9.67 6.71 -24.80
N GLY A 8 9.27 5.44 -24.90
CA GLY A 8 8.29 4.84 -24.02
C GLY A 8 8.69 4.83 -22.55
N GLU A 9 7.66 4.78 -21.71
CA GLU A 9 7.72 4.24 -20.36
C GLU A 9 6.55 3.25 -20.29
N SER A 10 6.82 1.95 -20.46
CA SER A 10 7.45 1.05 -19.49
C SER A 10 6.34 0.28 -18.79
N ASP A 11 6.09 -0.89 -19.35
CA ASP A 11 5.95 -2.15 -18.63
C ASP A 11 5.11 -2.08 -17.35
N ALA A 12 3.88 -2.60 -17.41
CA ALA A 12 3.04 -2.93 -16.27
C ALA A 12 3.61 -4.11 -15.43
N SER A 13 4.94 -4.14 -15.28
CA SER A 13 5.73 -5.02 -14.45
C SER A 13 5.82 -4.39 -13.06
N ALA A 14 5.05 -4.94 -12.12
CA ALA A 14 5.05 -4.57 -10.71
C ALA A 14 4.98 -3.04 -10.46
N ALA A 15 4.01 -2.38 -11.09
CA ALA A 15 3.78 -0.94 -10.97
C ALA A 15 3.96 -0.43 -9.53
N ASP A 16 4.79 0.60 -9.40
CA ASP A 16 5.06 1.34 -8.17
C ASP A 16 3.73 1.66 -7.46
N VAL A 17 3.47 0.97 -6.34
CA VAL A 17 2.23 1.18 -5.58
C VAL A 17 2.42 2.42 -4.73
N ARG A 18 1.71 3.48 -5.09
CA ARG A 18 1.75 4.76 -4.39
C ARG A 18 0.68 4.82 -3.31
N LEU A 19 1.11 5.09 -2.09
CA LEU A 19 0.20 5.32 -0.97
C LEU A 19 -0.23 6.80 -0.95
N ARG A 20 -1.55 7.06 -0.86
CA ARG A 20 -2.06 8.43 -0.68
C ARG A 20 -2.02 8.80 0.80
N LEU A 21 -1.28 9.86 1.16
CA LEU A 21 -1.18 10.35 2.53
C LEU A 21 -2.18 11.46 2.86
N VAL A 22 -2.67 12.17 1.84
CA VAL A 22 -3.61 13.29 1.98
C VAL A 22 -4.96 12.89 1.41
N GLY A 23 -6.03 13.16 2.16
CA GLY A 23 -7.41 12.93 1.77
C GLY A 23 -7.90 13.93 0.73
N THR A 24 -9.12 13.72 0.22
CA THR A 24 -9.75 14.63 -0.74
C THR A 24 -10.12 15.98 -0.13
N ASP A 25 -10.21 16.04 1.20
CA ASP A 25 -10.43 17.25 2.00
C ASP A 25 -9.16 18.08 2.21
N GLY A 26 -8.00 17.59 1.75
CA GLY A 26 -6.71 18.24 1.90
C GLY A 26 -6.01 18.00 3.23
N HIS A 27 -6.57 17.17 4.13
CA HIS A 27 -5.92 16.83 5.40
C HIS A 27 -5.15 15.51 5.32
N VAL A 28 -4.23 15.32 6.26
CA VAL A 28 -3.52 14.05 6.43
C VAL A 28 -4.53 12.99 6.82
N ARG A 29 -4.53 11.86 6.10
CA ARG A 29 -5.42 10.74 6.41
C ARG A 29 -5.09 10.16 7.78
N PRO A 30 -6.08 9.63 8.50
CA PRO A 30 -5.84 8.88 9.72
C PRO A 30 -4.81 7.77 9.49
N LEU A 31 -3.85 7.65 10.40
CA LEU A 31 -2.80 6.64 10.30
C LEU A 31 -3.37 5.23 10.22
N GLU A 32 -4.48 4.98 10.92
CA GLU A 32 -5.19 3.70 10.89
C GLU A 32 -5.67 3.31 9.50
N GLU A 33 -6.21 4.25 8.70
CA GLU A 33 -6.62 3.96 7.33
C GLU A 33 -5.43 3.61 6.44
N ILE A 34 -4.34 4.37 6.58
CA ILE A 34 -3.07 4.17 5.87
C ILE A 34 -2.48 2.80 6.22
N GLU A 35 -2.44 2.45 7.51
CA GLU A 35 -1.94 1.16 7.99
C GLU A 35 -2.81 0.02 7.48
N SER A 36 -4.14 0.14 7.53
CA SER A 36 -5.07 -0.88 7.04
C SER A 36 -4.94 -1.10 5.54
N GLU A 37 -4.77 -0.05 4.74
CA GLU A 37 -4.48 -0.14 3.31
C GLU A 37 -3.14 -0.84 3.05
N THR A 38 -2.10 -0.48 3.81
CA THR A 38 -0.77 -1.09 3.73
C THR A 38 -0.80 -2.59 4.08
N ILE A 39 -1.55 -2.97 5.12
CA ILE A 39 -1.71 -4.35 5.54
C ILE A 39 -2.45 -5.16 4.47
N ARG A 40 -3.58 -4.65 3.95
CA ARG A 40 -4.35 -5.33 2.88
C ARG A 40 -3.48 -5.54 1.64
N PHE A 41 -2.69 -4.54 1.27
CA PHE A 41 -1.73 -4.65 0.18
C PHE A 41 -0.67 -5.72 0.43
N ALA A 42 -0.04 -5.72 1.61
CA ALA A 42 0.96 -6.73 1.95
C ALA A 42 0.36 -8.15 1.90
N ILE A 43 -0.84 -8.35 2.43
CA ILE A 43 -1.54 -9.63 2.39
C ILE A 43 -1.76 -10.08 0.95
N ASN A 44 -2.25 -9.20 0.07
CA ASN A 44 -2.44 -9.53 -1.34
C ASN A 44 -1.12 -9.88 -2.03
N ARG A 45 -0.07 -9.07 -1.81
CA ARG A 45 1.28 -9.29 -2.35
C ARG A 45 1.91 -10.60 -1.90
N TYR A 46 1.63 -11.05 -0.69
CA TYR A 46 2.12 -12.32 -0.14
C TYR A 46 1.10 -13.46 -0.23
N GLY A 47 0.13 -13.37 -1.16
CA GLY A 47 -0.78 -14.47 -1.48
C GLY A 47 -1.73 -14.88 -0.34
N GLY A 48 -2.14 -13.93 0.50
CA GLY A 48 -3.00 -14.19 1.65
C GLY A 48 -2.26 -14.66 2.91
N ASN A 49 -0.93 -14.80 2.87
CA ASN A 49 -0.18 -15.29 4.02
C ASN A 49 -0.01 -14.19 5.08
N LEU A 50 -0.91 -14.17 6.06
CA LEU A 50 -0.90 -13.23 7.17
C LEU A 50 0.41 -13.24 7.98
N SER A 51 1.04 -14.41 8.13
CA SER A 51 2.28 -14.53 8.92
C SER A 51 3.46 -13.93 8.16
N GLU A 52 3.55 -14.16 6.86
CA GLU A 52 4.58 -13.56 6.02
C GLU A 52 4.34 -12.05 5.85
N ALA A 53 3.10 -11.61 5.67
CA ALA A 53 2.74 -10.19 5.64
C ALA A 53 3.15 -9.47 6.94
N ALA A 54 2.78 -10.00 8.11
CA ALA A 54 3.17 -9.45 9.40
C ALA A 54 4.70 -9.35 9.56
N ARG A 55 5.41 -10.44 9.22
CA ARG A 55 6.88 -10.50 9.28
C ARG A 55 7.52 -9.43 8.39
N ARG A 56 7.02 -9.26 7.16
CA ARG A 56 7.54 -8.31 6.17
C ARG A 56 7.22 -6.85 6.52
N LEU A 57 6.10 -6.63 7.20
CA LEU A 57 5.73 -5.33 7.75
C LEU A 57 6.46 -5.02 9.07
N GLY A 58 7.18 -5.97 9.66
CA GLY A 58 7.87 -5.77 10.95
C GLY A 58 6.92 -5.66 12.14
N ILE A 59 5.69 -6.16 12.03
CA ILE A 59 4.68 -6.11 13.10
C ILE A 59 4.32 -7.51 13.61
N GLY A 60 3.90 -7.59 14.86
CA GLY A 60 3.33 -8.82 15.41
C GLY A 60 1.97 -9.15 14.78
N ARG A 61 1.61 -10.44 14.70
CA ARG A 61 0.28 -10.88 14.22
C ARG A 61 -0.87 -10.26 15.02
N SER A 62 -0.71 -10.09 16.33
CA SER A 62 -1.70 -9.42 17.19
C SER A 62 -1.95 -7.97 16.78
N THR A 63 -0.89 -7.24 16.43
CA THR A 63 -0.99 -5.87 15.89
C THR A 63 -1.67 -5.87 14.52
N LEU A 64 -1.29 -6.80 13.63
CA LEU A 64 -1.92 -6.93 12.31
C LEU A 64 -3.43 -7.16 12.45
N TYR A 65 -3.86 -8.08 13.31
CA TYR A 65 -5.28 -8.34 13.54
C TYR A 65 -6.01 -7.14 14.15
N ARG A 66 -5.39 -6.40 15.08
CA ARG A 66 -5.98 -5.21 15.68
C ARG A 66 -6.25 -4.12 14.63
N ARG A 67 -5.37 -3.97 13.64
CA ARG A 67 -5.55 -3.01 12.53
C ARG A 67 -6.61 -3.47 11.52
N LEU A 68 -6.76 -4.78 11.30
CA LEU A 68 -7.80 -5.32 10.40
C LEU A 68 -9.20 -5.36 11.00
N GLY A 69 -9.31 -5.52 12.32
CA GLY A 69 -10.58 -5.60 13.05
C GLY A 69 -10.99 -4.30 13.74
N GLY A 70 -10.28 -3.20 13.49
CA GLY A 70 -10.57 -1.86 14.04
C GLY A 70 -11.73 -1.15 13.35
N ASP A 71 -12.21 -1.67 12.20
CA ASP A 71 -13.43 -1.23 11.54
C ASP A 71 -14.66 -1.82 12.27
N GLY A 72 -14.95 -1.29 13.48
CA GLY A 72 -16.21 -1.49 14.20
C GLY A 72 -17.08 -0.25 14.13
#